data_AF-A0A0H5SKY3-F1
#
_entry.id   AF-A0A0H5SKY3-F1
#
_cell.length_a   1.000
_cell.length_b   1.000
_cell.length_c   1.000
_cell.angle_alpha   90.00
_cell.angle_beta   90.00
_cell.angle_gamma   90.00
#
_symmetry.space_group_name_H-M   'P 1'
#
loop_
_entity.id
_entity.type
_entity.pdbx_description
1 polymer ?
#
loop_
_entity_poly.entity_id
_entity_poly.type
_entity_poly.pdbx_seq_one_letter_code
_entity_poly.pdbx_strand_id
1 'polypeptide(L)'
;MGFFEGLFISKEEREKRDREYLKKIFPYGEKQKQKVQDILYAFTDKKHRPEIMMHYILIKEGMIDSESKDYDSVAKKIEKMKLVKLTSEQKACIRLLIFIDLEIDENLNYPTPDELKAKAAKEGGNSNG
;
A
#
# COMPACT_ATOMS: atom_id res chain seq x y z
N MET A 1 -6.67 -35.06 15.37
CA MET A 1 -6.32 -34.31 14.15
C MET A 1 -5.15 -33.38 14.48
N GLY A 2 -4.10 -33.42 13.66
CA GLY A 2 -2.71 -33.25 14.07
C GLY A 2 -2.27 -31.82 14.41
N PHE A 3 -1.60 -31.68 15.56
CA PHE A 3 -0.94 -30.47 16.05
C PHE A 3 0.39 -30.13 15.32
N PHE A 4 0.67 -30.78 14.18
CA PHE A 4 1.97 -30.73 13.47
C PHE A 4 1.89 -30.34 11.98
N GLU A 5 0.71 -30.06 11.41
CA GLU A 5 0.57 -29.71 9.98
C GLU A 5 1.19 -28.35 9.58
N GLY A 6 1.61 -27.52 10.54
CA GLY A 6 2.25 -26.22 10.26
C GLY A 6 3.79 -26.22 10.26
N LEU A 7 4.45 -27.33 10.59
CA LEU A 7 5.91 -27.37 10.86
C LEU A 7 6.79 -27.73 9.65
N PHE A 8 6.20 -28.06 8.48
CA PHE A 8 6.94 -28.51 7.30
C PHE A 8 6.59 -27.72 6.04
N ILE A 9 6.57 -26.40 6.11
CA ILE A 9 6.63 -25.59 4.88
C ILE A 9 8.06 -25.64 4.40
N SER A 10 8.29 -26.28 3.24
CA SER A 10 9.62 -26.33 2.65
C SER A 10 10.10 -24.92 2.27
N LYS A 11 11.42 -24.72 2.21
CA LYS A 11 12.01 -23.44 1.78
C LYS A 11 11.46 -23.01 0.41
N GLU A 12 11.26 -23.98 -0.49
CA GLU A 12 10.73 -23.75 -1.84
C GLU A 12 9.26 -23.29 -1.84
N GLU A 13 8.39 -23.90 -1.02
CA GLU A 13 6.99 -23.46 -0.89
C GLU A 13 6.87 -22.07 -0.27
N ARG A 14 7.76 -21.73 0.66
CA ARG A 14 7.83 -20.38 1.23
C ARG A 14 8.21 -19.37 0.15
N GLU A 15 9.29 -19.63 -0.59
CA GLU A 15 9.71 -18.74 -1.67
C GLU A 15 8.66 -18.62 -2.78
N LYS A 16 7.94 -19.69 -3.10
CA LYS A 16 6.84 -19.66 -4.06
C LYS A 16 5.71 -18.74 -3.59
N ARG A 17 5.27 -18.87 -2.33
CA ARG A 17 4.25 -18.00 -1.74
C ARG A 17 4.70 -16.54 -1.69
N ASP A 18 5.96 -16.29 -1.34
CA ASP A 18 6.51 -14.93 -1.29
C ASP A 18 6.51 -14.30 -2.70
N ARG A 19 6.87 -15.06 -3.74
CA ARG A 19 6.80 -14.61 -5.14
C ARG A 19 5.37 -14.35 -5.61
N GLU A 20 4.44 -15.25 -5.29
CA GLU A 20 3.02 -15.09 -5.65
C GLU A 20 2.40 -13.88 -4.95
N TYR A 21 2.73 -13.68 -3.67
CA TYR A 21 2.31 -12.51 -2.90
C TYR A 21 2.85 -11.22 -3.51
N LEU A 22 4.15 -11.18 -3.81
CA LEU A 22 4.75 -10.01 -4.44
C LEU A 22 4.15 -9.73 -5.81
N LYS A 23 3.81 -10.75 -6.60
CA LYS A 23 3.15 -10.58 -7.90
C LYS A 23 1.71 -10.10 -7.76
N LYS A 24 0.98 -10.53 -6.72
CA LYS A 24 -0.36 -10.03 -6.39
C LYS A 24 -0.33 -8.55 -6.04
N ILE A 25 0.60 -8.14 -5.17
CA ILE A 25 0.70 -6.75 -4.70
C ILE A 25 1.37 -5.85 -5.74
N PHE A 26 2.38 -6.34 -6.46
CA PHE A 26 3.12 -5.60 -7.48
C PHE A 26 3.20 -6.42 -8.78
N PRO A 27 2.15 -6.39 -9.62
CA PRO A 27 2.10 -7.16 -10.88
C PRO A 27 3.27 -6.91 -11.82
N TYR A 28 3.85 -5.70 -11.80
CA TYR A 28 5.01 -5.32 -12.63
C TYR A 28 6.36 -5.46 -11.89
N GLY A 29 6.35 -6.16 -10.76
CA GLY A 29 7.54 -6.57 -10.02
C GLY A 29 8.26 -5.45 -9.28
N GLU A 30 9.57 -5.64 -9.07
CA GLU A 30 10.36 -4.80 -8.16
C GLU A 30 10.43 -3.32 -8.60
N LYS A 31 10.34 -3.03 -9.90
CA LYS A 31 10.31 -1.65 -10.41
C LYS A 31 9.09 -0.87 -9.89
N GLN A 32 7.92 -1.51 -9.89
CA GLN A 32 6.68 -0.93 -9.35
C GLN A 32 6.84 -0.63 -7.87
N LYS A 33 7.33 -1.62 -7.13
CA LYS A 33 7.58 -1.53 -5.69
C LYS A 33 8.56 -0.41 -5.34
N GLN A 34 9.65 -0.26 -6.10
CA GLN A 34 10.63 0.81 -5.89
C GLN A 34 10.01 2.19 -6.10
N LYS A 35 9.23 2.39 -7.17
CA LYS A 35 8.55 3.69 -7.40
C LYS A 35 7.59 4.03 -6.26
N VAL A 36 6.79 3.06 -5.81
CA VAL A 36 5.89 3.24 -4.66
C VAL A 36 6.69 3.58 -3.39
N GLN A 37 7.80 2.88 -3.14
CA GLN A 37 8.67 3.17 -2.00
C GLN A 37 9.23 4.59 -2.04
N ASP A 38 9.77 5.02 -3.18
CA ASP A 38 10.33 6.37 -3.34
C ASP A 38 9.29 7.44 -3.07
N ILE A 39 8.06 7.25 -3.56
CA ILE A 39 6.95 8.18 -3.32
C ILE A 39 6.59 8.23 -1.84
N LEU A 40 6.36 7.08 -1.19
CA LEU A 40 6.03 7.03 0.24
C LEU A 40 7.14 7.65 1.10
N TYR A 41 8.41 7.41 0.74
CA TYR A 41 9.57 7.84 1.51
C TYR A 41 9.91 9.32 1.35
N ALA A 42 9.38 9.97 0.31
CA ALA A 42 9.54 11.40 0.08
C ALA A 42 8.73 12.27 1.07
N PHE A 43 7.68 11.73 1.67
CA PHE A 43 6.86 12.44 2.67
C PHE A 43 6.85 11.77 4.05
N THR A 44 7.76 10.82 4.28
CA THR A 44 7.86 10.06 5.52
C THR A 44 9.26 10.12 6.11
N ASP A 45 9.33 10.37 7.43
CA ASP A 45 10.57 10.30 8.18
C ASP A 45 11.26 8.95 8.01
N LYS A 46 12.60 8.95 7.93
CA LYS A 46 13.41 7.73 7.76
C LYS A 46 13.06 6.62 8.77
N LYS A 47 12.75 7.00 10.01
CA LYS A 47 12.37 6.07 11.11
C LYS A 47 11.02 5.37 10.93
N HIS A 48 10.16 5.85 10.02
CA HIS A 48 8.81 5.32 9.79
C HIS A 48 8.63 4.69 8.40
N ARG A 49 9.73 4.57 7.63
CA ARG A 49 9.72 4.03 6.27
C ARG A 49 9.28 2.56 6.20
N PRO A 50 9.76 1.65 7.07
CA PRO A 50 9.26 0.28 7.08
C PRO A 50 7.76 0.21 7.38
N GLU A 51 7.30 0.97 8.36
CA GLU A 51 5.92 0.96 8.85
C GLU A 51 4.96 1.55 7.82
N ILE A 52 5.34 2.62 7.12
CA ILE A 52 4.48 3.19 6.06
C ILE A 52 4.39 2.26 4.85
N MET A 53 5.47 1.57 4.51
CA MET A 53 5.44 0.58 3.43
C MET A 53 4.52 -0.59 3.79
N MET A 54 4.62 -1.09 5.03
CA MET A 54 3.72 -2.15 5.52
C MET A 54 2.26 -1.68 5.55
N HIS A 55 2.00 -0.46 6.04
CA HIS A 55 0.67 0.13 6.05
C HIS A 55 0.08 0.22 4.64
N TYR A 56 0.87 0.67 3.67
CA TYR A 56 0.48 0.71 2.26
C TYR A 56 0.12 -0.66 1.71
N ILE A 57 1.00 -1.65 1.90
CA ILE A 57 0.80 -3.01 1.38
C ILE A 57 -0.49 -3.62 1.94
N LEU A 58 -0.75 -3.46 3.24
CA LEU A 58 -1.95 -4.02 3.88
C LEU A 58 -3.24 -3.38 3.38
N ILE A 59 -3.23 -2.07 3.11
CA ILE A 59 -4.41 -1.42 2.50
C ILE A 59 -4.57 -1.89 1.06
N LYS A 60 -3.49 -1.93 0.26
CA LYS A 60 -3.56 -2.40 -1.13
C LYS A 60 -4.04 -3.85 -1.21
N GLU A 61 -3.54 -4.72 -0.35
CA GLU A 61 -4.00 -6.10 -0.23
C GLU A 61 -5.49 -6.16 0.11
N GLY A 62 -5.93 -5.42 1.14
CA GLY A 62 -7.33 -5.36 1.51
C GLY A 62 -8.23 -4.82 0.39
N MET A 63 -7.72 -3.90 -0.44
CA MET A 63 -8.43 -3.38 -1.61
C MET A 63 -8.51 -4.40 -2.76
N ILE A 64 -7.47 -5.21 -2.97
CA ILE A 64 -7.46 -6.28 -3.97
C ILE A 64 -8.44 -7.40 -3.55
N ASP A 65 -8.46 -7.74 -2.26
CA ASP A 65 -9.28 -8.83 -1.72
C ASP A 65 -10.72 -8.43 -1.41
N SER A 66 -11.02 -7.12 -1.37
CA SER A 66 -12.37 -6.61 -1.13
C SER A 66 -13.20 -6.58 -2.41
N GLU A 67 -14.32 -7.31 -2.41
CA GLU A 67 -15.30 -7.23 -3.49
C GLU A 67 -15.87 -5.81 -3.70
N SER A 68 -16.06 -5.07 -2.60
CA SER A 68 -16.61 -3.71 -2.65
C SER A 68 -15.58 -2.63 -2.97
N LYS A 69 -14.28 -2.94 -2.92
CA LYS A 69 -13.16 -1.98 -3.08
C LYS A 69 -13.34 -0.71 -2.24
N ASP A 70 -13.93 -0.85 -1.05
CA ASP A 70 -14.18 0.28 -0.15
C ASP A 70 -12.92 0.61 0.65
N TYR A 71 -12.20 1.63 0.19
CA TYR A 71 -11.00 2.13 0.83
C TYR A 71 -11.21 2.51 2.29
N ASP A 72 -12.31 3.21 2.61
CA ASP A 72 -12.50 3.75 3.96
C ASP A 72 -12.73 2.62 4.98
N SER A 73 -13.42 1.56 4.57
CA SER A 73 -13.59 0.36 5.39
C SER A 73 -12.28 -0.40 5.59
N VAL A 74 -11.47 -0.57 4.54
CA VAL A 74 -10.17 -1.26 4.63
C VAL A 74 -9.20 -0.43 5.48
N ALA A 75 -9.04 0.86 5.18
CA ALA A 75 -8.16 1.76 5.90
C ALA A 75 -8.50 1.82 7.40
N LYS A 76 -9.79 1.91 7.78
CA LYS A 76 -10.21 1.87 9.18
C LYS A 76 -9.76 0.60 9.92
N LYS A 77 -9.74 -0.56 9.25
CA LYS A 77 -9.26 -1.81 9.87
C LYS A 77 -7.75 -1.78 10.08
N ILE A 78 -6.99 -1.30 9.10
CA ILE A 78 -5.53 -1.23 9.18
C ILE A 78 -5.07 -0.14 10.15
N GLU A 79 -5.75 1.00 10.20
CA GLU A 79 -5.44 2.09 11.15
C GLU A 79 -5.62 1.67 12.62
N LYS A 80 -6.55 0.75 12.91
CA LYS A 80 -6.71 0.18 14.26
C LYS A 80 -5.49 -0.62 14.72
N MET A 81 -4.66 -1.11 13.80
CA MET A 81 -3.40 -1.81 14.12
C MET A 81 -2.30 -0.84 14.58
N LYS A 82 -2.48 0.48 14.42
CA LYS A 82 -1.56 1.53 14.89
C LYS A 82 -0.11 1.36 14.43
N LEU A 83 0.09 0.84 13.21
CA LEU A 83 1.43 0.60 12.62
C LEU A 83 2.25 1.90 12.51
N VAL A 84 1.62 2.98 12.07
CA VAL A 84 2.25 4.30 11.90
C VAL A 84 1.24 5.39 12.19
N LYS A 85 1.69 6.49 12.81
CA LYS A 85 0.86 7.67 13.03
C LYS A 85 0.98 8.60 11.82
N LEU A 86 -0.06 8.64 11.00
CA LEU A 86 -0.10 9.45 9.78
C LEU A 86 -0.89 10.73 10.00
N THR A 87 -0.44 11.83 9.38
CA THR A 87 -1.21 13.06 9.26
C THR A 87 -2.35 12.89 8.25
N SER A 88 -3.36 13.76 8.29
CA SER A 88 -4.46 13.74 7.32
C SER A 88 -3.96 13.87 5.87
N GLU A 89 -2.93 14.70 5.65
CA GLU A 89 -2.28 14.86 4.34
C GLU A 89 -1.62 13.57 3.87
N GLN A 90 -0.87 12.89 4.74
CA GLN A 90 -0.24 11.61 4.41
C GLN A 90 -1.28 10.53 4.09
N LYS A 91 -2.39 10.48 4.83
CA LYS A 91 -3.50 9.55 4.56
C LYS A 91 -4.12 9.80 3.19
N ALA A 92 -4.34 11.06 2.82
CA ALA A 92 -4.85 11.43 1.51
C ALA A 92 -3.87 11.07 0.39
N CYS A 93 -2.56 11.31 0.59
CA CYS A 93 -1.53 10.88 -0.36
C CYS A 93 -1.51 9.36 -0.56
N ILE A 94 -1.57 8.58 0.52
CA ILE A 94 -1.62 7.11 0.45
C ILE A 94 -2.88 6.63 -0.25
N ARG A 95 -4.04 7.22 0.07
CA ARG A 95 -5.31 6.92 -0.59
C ARG A 95 -5.20 7.09 -2.10
N LEU A 96 -4.73 8.25 -2.55
CA LEU A 96 -4.54 8.55 -3.96
C LEU A 96 -3.53 7.62 -4.63
N LEU A 97 -2.40 7.36 -3.97
CA LEU A 97 -1.39 6.45 -4.48
C LEU A 97 -1.95 5.05 -4.69
N ILE A 98 -2.76 4.54 -3.77
CA ILE A 98 -3.39 3.21 -3.88
C ILE A 98 -4.34 3.15 -5.08
N PHE A 99 -5.20 4.15 -5.28
CA PHE A 99 -6.09 4.17 -6.44
C PHE A 99 -5.31 4.21 -7.75
N ILE A 100 -4.28 5.05 -7.84
CA ILE A 100 -3.40 5.12 -9.01
C ILE A 100 -2.69 3.78 -9.24
N ASP A 101 -2.19 3.15 -8.17
CA ASP A 101 -1.43 1.90 -8.25
C ASP A 101 -2.30 0.66 -8.54
N LEU A 102 -3.62 0.74 -8.31
CA LEU A 102 -4.57 -0.29 -8.70
C LEU A 102 -4.95 -0.20 -10.19
N GLU A 103 -4.85 0.99 -10.78
CA GLU A 103 -5.15 1.26 -12.20
C GLU A 103 -3.89 1.36 -13.07
N ILE A 104 -2.70 1.18 -12.47
CA ILE A 104 -1.43 1.36 -13.15
C ILE A 104 -1.19 0.29 -14.22
N ASP A 105 -0.60 0.72 -15.33
CA ASP A 105 -0.19 -0.14 -16.44
C ASP A 105 1.31 -0.46 -16.38
N GLU A 106 1.81 -1.18 -17.38
CA GLU A 106 3.22 -1.56 -17.51
C GLU A 106 4.19 -0.37 -17.65
N ASN A 107 3.68 0.82 -17.99
CA ASN A 107 4.50 2.03 -18.11
C ASN A 107 4.88 2.60 -16.73
N LEU A 108 4.15 2.23 -15.67
CA LEU A 108 4.43 2.66 -14.30
C LEU A 108 4.49 4.19 -14.16
N ASN A 109 3.54 4.89 -14.80
CA ASN A 109 3.44 6.34 -14.80
C ASN A 109 2.80 6.86 -13.50
N TYR A 110 3.60 6.89 -12.43
CA TYR A 110 3.18 7.49 -11.16
C TYR A 110 3.35 9.01 -11.18
N PRO A 111 2.47 9.76 -10.49
CA PRO A 111 2.73 11.16 -10.21
C PRO A 111 3.97 11.32 -9.32
N THR A 112 4.59 12.49 -9.40
CA THR A 112 5.66 12.85 -8.47
C THR A 112 5.11 13.04 -7.05
N PRO A 113 5.93 12.93 -6.00
CA PRO A 113 5.49 13.18 -4.62
C PRO A 113 4.83 14.56 -4.44
N ASP A 114 5.32 15.58 -5.14
CA ASP A 114 4.79 16.94 -5.05
C ASP A 114 3.45 17.08 -5.79
N GLU A 115 3.30 16.44 -6.95
CA GLU A 115 2.01 16.35 -7.65
C GLU A 115 0.97 15.60 -6.81
N LEU A 116 1.37 14.53 -6.13
CA LEU A 116 0.51 13.74 -5.26
C LEU A 116 0.03 14.57 -4.06
N LYS A 117 0.93 15.31 -3.41
CA LYS A 117 0.59 16.25 -2.33
C LYS A 117 -0.34 17.35 -2.83
N ALA A 118 -0.09 17.91 -4.01
CA ALA A 118 -0.94 18.94 -4.60
C ALA A 118 -2.36 18.42 -4.89
N LYS A 119 -2.48 17.17 -5.38
CA LYS A 119 -3.79 16.51 -5.57
C LYS A 119 -4.48 16.24 -4.24
N ALA A 120 -3.77 15.71 -3.25
CA ALA A 120 -4.29 15.46 -1.91
C ALA A 120 -4.81 16.74 -1.23
N ALA A 121 -4.09 17.86 -1.39
CA ALA A 121 -4.48 19.15 -0.87
C ALA A 121 -5.75 19.71 -1.54
N LYS A 122 -5.93 19.48 -2.85
CA LYS A 122 -7.14 19.88 -3.58
C LYS A 122 -8.37 19.08 -3.17
N GLU A 123 -8.23 17.78 -2.95
CA GLU A 123 -9.34 16.92 -2.50
C GLU A 123 -9.72 17.20 -1.04
N GLY A 124 -8.75 17.49 -0.17
CA GLY A 124 -9.01 17.90 1.21
C GLY A 124 -9.50 19.35 1.36
N GLY A 125 -9.31 20.19 0.34
CA GLY A 125 -9.69 21.60 0.33
C GLY A 125 -11.12 21.87 -0.14
N ASN A 126 -11.83 20.88 -0.69
CA ASN A 126 -13.17 21.07 -1.25
C ASN A 126 -14.32 20.87 -0.24
N SER A 127 -14.04 21.03 1.06
CA SER A 127 -15.05 21.10 2.14
C SER A 127 -15.26 22.53 2.65
N ASN A 128 -15.24 23.52 1.75
CA ASN A 128 -15.72 24.87 2.01
C ASN A 128 -16.44 25.38 0.75
N GLY A 129 -17.69 24.98 0.61
CA GLY A 129 -18.66 25.49 -0.36
C GLY A 129 -20.05 25.34 0.22
#